data_AF-A0A9D7ZE24-F1
#
_entry.id   AF-A0A9D7ZE24-F1
#
_cell.length_a   1.000
_cell.length_b   1.000
_cell.length_c   1.000
_cell.angle_alpha   90.00
_cell.angle_beta   90.00
_cell.angle_gamma   90.00
#
_symmetry.space_group_name_H-M   'P 1'
#
loop_
_entity.id
_entity.type
_entity.pdbx_description
1 polymer ?
#
loop_
_entity_poly.entity_id
_entity_poly.type
_entity_poly.pdbx_seq_one_letter_code
_entity_poly.pdbx_strand_id
1 'polypeptide(L)' 'KPTATIRKEQQTIDSDGKATTLAGKGRHDPCVLPRAVPMVEAMVALVLADHLLRQQGQCSLW' A
#
# COMPACT_ATOMS: atom_id res chain seq x y z
N LYS A 1 4.17 -8.15 5.22
CA LYS A 1 3.13 -8.47 6.23
C LYS A 1 1.99 -9.23 5.58
N PRO A 2 1.28 -10.13 6.30
CA PRO A 2 0.00 -10.67 5.87
C PRO A 2 -1.07 -9.59 5.73
N THR A 3 -2.20 -9.91 5.09
CA THR A 3 -3.35 -9.01 5.03
C THR A 3 -3.96 -8.81 6.43
N ALA A 4 -4.36 -7.58 6.74
CA ALA A 4 -4.84 -7.22 8.08
C ALA A 4 -6.23 -7.79 8.38
N THR A 5 -7.10 -7.81 7.37
CA THR A 5 -8.46 -8.32 7.47
C THR A 5 -8.49 -9.81 7.14
N ILE A 6 -8.98 -10.60 8.08
CA ILE A 6 -9.24 -12.03 7.90
C ILE A 6 -10.68 -12.35 8.27
N ARG A 7 -11.16 -13.56 7.93
CA ARG A 7 -12.55 -13.97 8.22
C ARG A 7 -12.85 -14.17 9.70
N LYS A 8 -11.84 -14.30 10.54
CA LYS A 8 -12.03 -14.46 11.99
C LYS A 8 -12.46 -13.13 12.61
N GLU A 9 -13.21 -13.19 13.69
CA GLU A 9 -13.48 -12.02 14.51
C GLU A 9 -12.17 -11.50 15.12
N GLN A 10 -11.99 -10.19 15.09
CA GLN A 10 -10.79 -9.49 15.56
C GLN A 10 -11.21 -8.39 16.52
N GLN A 11 -10.64 -8.35 17.72
CA GLN A 11 -10.87 -7.25 18.66
C GLN A 11 -10.10 -6.00 18.21
N THR A 12 -10.76 -4.85 18.24
CA THR A 12 -10.18 -3.58 17.82
C THR A 12 -10.86 -2.40 18.55
N ILE A 13 -10.54 -1.18 18.15
CA ILE A 13 -11.21 0.05 18.63
C ILE A 13 -11.86 0.78 17.47
N ASP A 14 -12.97 1.45 17.74
CA ASP A 14 -13.59 2.37 16.80
C ASP A 14 -12.91 3.76 16.81
N SER A 15 -13.42 4.67 15.99
CA SER A 15 -12.91 6.05 15.89
C SER A 15 -13.14 6.87 17.16
N ASP A 16 -14.08 6.47 18.03
CA ASP A 16 -14.34 7.09 19.33
C ASP A 16 -13.48 6.47 20.45
N GLY A 17 -12.61 5.50 20.11
CA GLY A 17 -11.73 4.80 21.03
C GLY A 17 -12.42 3.72 21.87
N LYS A 18 -13.66 3.33 21.55
CA LYS A 18 -14.37 2.28 22.27
C LYS A 18 -14.01 0.90 21.73
N ALA A 19 -13.90 -0.07 22.64
CA ALA A 19 -13.62 -1.45 22.28
C ALA A 19 -14.77 -2.05 21.46
N THR A 20 -14.42 -2.70 20.35
CA THR A 20 -15.39 -3.31 19.44
C THR A 20 -14.79 -4.55 18.76
N THR A 21 -15.65 -5.36 18.15
CA THR A 21 -15.24 -6.57 17.41
C THR A 21 -15.49 -6.40 15.92
N LEU A 22 -14.43 -6.57 15.12
CA LEU A 22 -14.49 -6.53 13.66
C LEU A 22 -14.64 -7.95 13.09
N ALA A 23 -15.70 -8.19 12.33
CA ALA A 23 -15.88 -9.41 11.54
C ALA A 23 -15.64 -9.11 10.06
N GLY A 24 -14.55 -9.64 9.49
CA GLY A 24 -14.17 -9.46 8.09
C GLY A 24 -15.12 -10.17 7.11
N LYS A 25 -16.30 -9.57 6.86
CA LYS A 25 -17.27 -10.06 5.87
C LYS A 25 -16.78 -9.82 4.43
N GLY A 26 -17.18 -10.68 3.50
CA GLY A 26 -16.87 -10.54 2.06
C GLY A 26 -15.62 -11.27 1.58
N ARG A 27 -15.21 -10.99 0.33
CA ARG A 27 -14.00 -11.56 -0.30
C ARG A 27 -12.81 -10.65 -0.03
N HIS A 28 -11.81 -11.18 0.63
CA HIS A 28 -10.53 -10.53 0.89
C HIS A 28 -9.42 -11.35 0.27
N ASP A 29 -8.35 -10.68 -0.17
CA ASP A 29 -7.20 -11.40 -0.69
C ASP A 29 -6.47 -12.14 0.44
N PRO A 30 -6.19 -13.44 0.29
CA PRO A 30 -5.38 -14.18 1.26
C PRO A 30 -3.91 -13.72 1.23
N CYS A 31 -3.47 -13.15 0.11
CA CYS A 31 -2.12 -12.65 -0.07
C CYS A 31 -2.13 -11.46 -1.05
N VAL A 32 -1.60 -10.32 -0.61
CA VAL A 32 -1.49 -9.10 -1.46
C VAL A 32 -0.22 -9.09 -2.32
N LEU A 33 0.78 -9.93 -2.01
CA LEU A 33 2.11 -9.88 -2.62
C LEU A 33 2.10 -9.96 -4.15
N PRO A 34 1.32 -10.86 -4.80
CA PRO A 34 1.33 -10.95 -6.27
C PRO A 34 0.92 -9.64 -6.96
N ARG A 35 0.07 -8.83 -6.30
CA ARG A 35 -0.33 -7.51 -6.82
C ARG A 35 0.66 -6.41 -6.41
N ALA A 36 1.40 -6.58 -5.32
CA ALA A 36 2.33 -5.58 -4.83
C ALA A 36 3.53 -5.39 -5.76
N VAL A 37 4.02 -6.47 -6.40
CA VAL A 37 5.18 -6.41 -7.31
C VAL A 37 5.00 -5.39 -8.45
N PRO A 38 3.95 -5.48 -9.30
CA PRO A 38 3.78 -4.51 -10.39
C PRO A 38 3.54 -3.08 -9.88
N MET A 39 2.95 -2.92 -8.69
CA MET A 39 2.80 -1.59 -8.08
C MET A 39 4.16 -0.98 -7.70
N VAL A 40 5.05 -1.77 -7.09
CA VAL A 40 6.39 -1.30 -6.70
C VAL A 40 7.23 -0.97 -7.92
N GLU A 41 7.19 -1.80 -8.96
CA GLU A 41 7.91 -1.54 -10.22
C GLU A 41 7.47 -0.21 -10.85
N ALA A 42 6.16 0.05 -10.92
CA ALA A 42 5.63 1.31 -11.42
C ALA A 42 6.07 2.51 -10.57
N MET A 43 6.04 2.38 -9.23
CA MET A 43 6.50 3.44 -8.34
C MET A 43 7.99 3.73 -8.50
N VAL A 44 8.82 2.71 -8.70
CA VAL A 44 10.26 2.89 -8.98
C VAL A 44 10.45 3.64 -10.29
N ALA A 45 9.74 3.29 -11.35
CA ALA A 45 9.81 3.99 -12.63
C ALA A 45 9.42 5.48 -12.50
N LEU A 46 8.35 5.78 -11.74
CA LEU A 46 7.93 7.15 -11.48
C LEU A 46 8.99 7.95 -10.70
N VAL A 47 9.58 7.35 -9.66
CA VAL A 47 10.64 8.01 -8.87
C VAL A 47 11.88 8.28 -9.72
N LEU A 48 12.29 7.32 -10.55
CA LEU A 48 13.44 7.52 -11.46
C LEU A 48 13.15 8.60 -12.50
N ALA A 49 11.95 8.65 -13.05
CA ALA A 49 11.54 9.71 -13.98
C ALA A 49 11.54 11.09 -13.31
N ASP A 50 11.03 11.21 -12.08
CA ASP A 50 11.07 12.44 -11.30
C ASP A 50 12.52 12.91 -11.07
N HIS A 51 13.41 12.00 -10.66
CA HIS A 51 14.82 12.33 -10.48
C HIS A 51 15.51 12.76 -11.77
N LEU A 52 15.20 12.11 -12.89
CA LEU A 52 15.73 12.50 -14.21
C LEU A 52 15.32 13.93 -14.57
N LEU A 53 14.03 14.26 -14.44
CA LEU A 53 13.50 15.59 -14.75
C LEU A 53 14.09 16.66 -13.82
N ARG A 54 14.25 16.35 -12.53
CA ARG A 54 14.92 17.24 -11.58
C ARG A 54 16.36 17.52 -11.98
N GLN A 55 17.10 16.49 -12.38
CA GLN A 55 18.49 16.65 -12.81
C GLN A 55 18.59 17.49 -14.10
N GLN A 56 17.67 17.28 -15.05
CA GLN A 56 17.58 18.11 -16.25
C GLN A 56 17.31 19.58 -15.92
N GLY A 57 16.36 19.86 -15.03
CA GLY A 57 16.03 21.24 -14.64
C GLY A 57 17.10 21.96 -13.81
N GLN A 58 17.92 21.22 -13.05
CA GLN A 58 18.94 21.80 -12.15
C GLN A 58 20.33 21.88 -12.77
N CYS A 59 20.74 20.82 -13.47
CA CYS A 59 22.11 20.65 -13.94
C CYS A 59 22.25 20.80 -15.46
N SER A 60 21.16 21.08 -16.18
CA SER A 60 21.12 21.06 -17.65
C SER A 60 21.82 19.83 -18.21
N LEU A 61 21.32 18.64 -17.85
CA LEU A 61 21.56 17.51 -18.75
C LEU A 61 20.84 17.88 -20.04
N TRP A 62 21.63 18.08 -21.12
CA TRP A 62 21.37 18.76 -22.40
C TRP A 62 21.87 20.21 -22.43
#